data_AF-A0A3B8IGT7-F1
#
_entry.id   AF-A0A3B8IGT7-F1
#
_cell.length_a   1.000
_cell.length_b   1.000
_cell.length_c   1.000
_cell.angle_alpha   90.00
_cell.angle_beta   90.00
_cell.angle_gamma   90.00
#
_symmetry.space_group_name_H-M   'P 1'
#
loop_
_entity.id
_entity.type
_entity.pdbx_description
1 polymer ?
#
loop_
_entity_poly.entity_id
_entity_poly.type
_entity_poly.pdbx_seq_one_letter_code
_entity_poly.pdbx_strand_id
1 'polypeptide(L)'
;PLDKLLTKQGKAHEGFHADAGLGCFMDAATHRRYLKQVDDWYWEQPKGANYFQQVLAGEFETYSGSHPYSHAYGDWNNHVVDVTQGLNVMMFSTGWGHGYYPAYWGYADGEEAVELTIDFQI
;
A
#
# COMPACT_ATOMS: atom_id res chain seq x y z
N PRO A 1 20.11 -0.53 14.97
CA PRO A 1 19.36 -1.25 16.03
C PRO A 1 17.89 -0.78 16.02
N LEU A 2 16.95 -1.66 16.36
CA LEU A 2 15.50 -1.37 16.30
C LEU A 2 15.05 -0.27 17.28
N ASP A 3 15.94 0.17 18.17
CA ASP A 3 15.73 1.25 19.14
C ASP A 3 15.49 2.63 18.49
N LYS A 4 15.87 2.82 17.22
CA LYS A 4 15.64 4.06 16.47
C LYS A 4 14.34 4.08 15.64
N LEU A 5 13.59 2.98 15.63
CA LEU A 5 12.40 2.78 14.78
C LEU A 5 11.07 3.08 15.49
N LEU A 6 11.10 3.89 16.55
CA LEU A 6 9.93 4.18 17.38
C LEU A 6 9.06 5.29 16.76
N THR A 7 7.76 5.01 16.60
CA THR A 7 6.75 6.05 16.32
C THR A 7 6.65 7.05 17.48
N LYS A 8 6.31 8.31 17.16
CA LYS A 8 6.24 9.54 18.01
C LYS A 8 5.69 9.46 19.45
N GLN A 9 5.17 8.33 19.93
CA GLN A 9 4.51 8.22 21.23
C GLN A 9 4.90 6.98 22.06
N GLY A 10 5.91 6.20 21.66
CA GLY A 10 6.32 5.02 22.43
C GLY A 10 5.22 3.96 22.60
N LYS A 11 4.14 4.05 21.81
CA LYS A 11 3.11 3.03 21.66
C LYS A 11 3.35 2.36 20.33
N ALA A 12 3.63 1.06 20.37
CA ALA A 12 3.65 0.24 19.19
C ALA A 12 2.23 0.24 18.58
N HIS A 13 2.03 0.93 17.46
CA HIS A 13 0.92 0.61 16.57
C HIS A 13 1.51 -0.35 15.53
N GLU A 14 1.42 -1.63 15.87
CA GLU A 14 2.30 -2.75 15.51
C GLU A 14 2.24 -3.23 14.05
N GLY A 15 2.03 -2.33 13.08
CA GLY A 15 1.98 -2.67 11.66
C GLY A 15 0.58 -2.83 11.08
N PHE A 16 0.44 -3.61 10.01
CA PHE A 16 -0.82 -3.72 9.25
C PHE A 16 -1.27 -5.17 9.06
N HIS A 17 -2.59 -5.39 9.08
CA HIS A 17 -3.18 -6.65 8.64
C HIS A 17 -3.33 -6.66 7.12
N ALA A 18 -2.95 -7.76 6.49
CA ALA A 18 -3.33 -8.05 5.12
C ALA A 18 -4.24 -9.28 5.11
N ASP A 19 -5.38 -9.17 4.44
CA ASP A 19 -6.38 -10.24 4.30
C ASP A 19 -6.48 -10.78 2.87
N ALA A 20 -5.71 -10.25 1.93
CA ALA A 20 -5.78 -10.66 0.52
C ALA A 20 -4.42 -10.56 -0.18
N GLY A 21 -3.33 -10.53 0.58
CA GLY A 21 -1.99 -10.48 0.02
C GLY A 21 -1.51 -9.11 -0.41
N LEU A 22 -2.22 -8.03 -0.11
CA LEU A 22 -1.85 -6.67 -0.53
C LEU A 22 -1.61 -5.76 0.67
N GLY A 23 -0.49 -5.04 0.62
CA GLY A 23 -0.19 -3.89 1.46
C GLY A 23 -0.13 -2.62 0.61
N CYS A 24 -0.31 -1.46 1.25
CA CYS A 24 -0.13 -0.17 0.59
C CYS A 24 0.30 0.92 1.59
N PHE A 25 0.86 2.00 1.06
CA PHE A 25 1.12 3.23 1.81
C PHE A 25 0.81 4.45 0.95
N MET A 26 0.37 5.52 1.61
CA MET A 26 -0.04 6.79 0.99
C MET A 26 -0.10 7.90 2.04
N ASP A 27 -0.14 9.16 1.61
CA ASP A 27 -0.38 10.29 2.50
C ASP A 27 -1.88 10.43 2.86
N ALA A 28 -2.16 11.29 3.86
CA ALA A 28 -3.52 11.49 4.36
C ALA A 28 -4.48 12.13 3.34
N ALA A 29 -4.00 12.95 2.41
CA ALA A 29 -4.84 13.56 1.38
C ALA A 29 -5.24 12.52 0.33
N THR A 30 -4.28 11.71 -0.11
CA THR A 30 -4.49 10.57 -1.00
C THR A 30 -5.47 9.58 -0.39
N HIS A 31 -5.32 9.21 0.89
CA HIS A 31 -6.23 8.28 1.57
C HIS A 31 -7.69 8.72 1.48
N ARG A 32 -7.98 9.99 1.78
CA ARG A 32 -9.35 10.52 1.70
C ARG A 32 -9.91 10.47 0.28
N ARG A 33 -9.09 10.82 -0.71
CA ARG A 33 -9.51 10.86 -2.12
C ARG A 33 -9.69 9.45 -2.70
N TYR A 34 -8.81 8.53 -2.33
CA TYR A 34 -8.83 7.13 -2.76
C TYR A 34 -10.06 6.40 -2.23
N LEU A 35 -10.34 6.51 -0.91
CA LEU A 35 -11.52 5.88 -0.33
C LEU A 35 -12.81 6.36 -1.02
N LYS A 36 -12.94 7.67 -1.22
CA LYS A 36 -14.10 8.22 -1.93
C LYS A 36 -14.21 7.66 -3.36
N GLN A 37 -13.10 7.55 -4.10
CA GLN A 37 -13.10 7.00 -5.46
C GLN A 37 -13.53 5.54 -5.48
N VAL A 38 -13.02 4.73 -4.56
CA VAL A 38 -13.36 3.31 -4.47
C VAL A 38 -14.84 3.14 -4.09
N ASP A 39 -15.34 3.92 -3.14
CA ASP A 39 -16.75 3.91 -2.73
C ASP A 39 -17.68 4.33 -3.88
N ASP A 40 -17.38 5.43 -4.57
CA ASP A 40 -18.15 5.90 -5.72
C ASP A 40 -18.14 4.84 -6.84
N TRP A 41 -16.99 4.20 -7.09
CA TRP A 41 -16.89 3.11 -8.06
C TRP A 41 -17.80 1.94 -7.68
N TYR A 42 -17.75 1.47 -6.43
CA TYR A 42 -18.61 0.36 -5.99
C TYR A 42 -20.10 0.71 -6.02
N TRP A 43 -20.46 2.00 -5.84
CA TRP A 43 -21.83 2.47 -5.94
C TRP A 43 -22.39 2.38 -7.37
N GLU A 44 -21.54 2.60 -8.37
CA GLU A 44 -21.90 2.57 -9.79
C GLU A 44 -21.87 1.17 -10.41
N GLN A 45 -21.12 0.24 -9.81
CA GLN A 45 -20.90 -1.10 -10.35
C GLN A 45 -21.97 -2.11 -9.91
N PRO A 46 -22.22 -3.18 -10.71
CA PRO A 46 -23.15 -4.24 -10.34
C PRO A 46 -22.66 -5.03 -9.11
N LYS A 47 -23.61 -5.66 -8.41
CA LYS A 47 -23.29 -6.57 -7.29
C LYS A 47 -22.32 -7.66 -7.75
N GLY A 48 -21.27 -7.87 -6.95
CA GLY A 48 -20.21 -8.84 -7.25
C GLY A 48 -19.06 -8.28 -8.09
N ALA A 49 -19.10 -7.01 -8.49
CA ALA A 49 -17.93 -6.31 -9.02
C ALA A 49 -16.78 -6.33 -8.00
N ASN A 50 -15.55 -6.35 -8.51
CA ASN A 50 -14.34 -6.42 -7.70
C ASN A 50 -13.33 -5.41 -8.23
N TYR A 51 -13.05 -4.39 -7.43
CA TYR A 51 -12.17 -3.28 -7.80
C TYR A 51 -10.76 -3.76 -8.15
N PHE A 52 -10.24 -4.73 -7.40
CA PHE A 52 -8.92 -5.28 -7.71
C PHE A 52 -8.89 -5.94 -9.09
N GLN A 53 -9.82 -6.85 -9.39
CA GLN A 53 -9.85 -7.58 -10.66
C GLN A 53 -10.10 -6.66 -11.85
N GLN A 54 -10.96 -5.65 -11.69
CA GLN A 54 -11.43 -4.82 -12.80
C GLN A 54 -10.64 -3.53 -13.01
N VAL A 55 -9.89 -3.09 -11.99
CA VAL A 55 -9.06 -1.88 -12.05
C VAL A 55 -7.60 -2.23 -11.82
N LEU A 56 -7.26 -2.76 -10.65
CA LEU A 56 -5.86 -2.87 -10.21
C LEU A 56 -5.08 -3.97 -10.91
N ALA A 57 -5.67 -5.14 -11.22
CA ALA A 57 -4.94 -6.29 -11.73
C ALA A 57 -4.17 -5.99 -13.02
N GLY A 58 -4.82 -5.31 -13.98
CA GLY A 58 -4.16 -4.88 -15.21
C GLY A 58 -3.12 -3.78 -14.99
N GLU A 59 -3.32 -2.92 -14.00
CA GLU A 59 -2.32 -1.91 -13.60
C GLU A 59 -1.05 -2.57 -13.04
N PHE A 60 -1.18 -3.55 -12.14
CA PHE A 60 -0.05 -4.30 -11.59
C PHE A 60 0.76 -4.99 -12.68
N GLU A 61 0.09 -5.72 -13.57
CA GLU A 61 0.74 -6.42 -14.69
C GLU A 61 1.49 -5.44 -15.59
N THR A 62 0.87 -4.30 -15.91
CA THR A 62 1.50 -3.26 -16.74
C THR A 62 2.68 -2.60 -16.04
N TYR A 63 2.57 -2.32 -14.74
CA TYR A 63 3.53 -1.52 -14.00
C TYR A 63 4.79 -2.30 -13.62
N SER A 64 4.62 -3.52 -13.11
CA SER A 64 5.74 -4.33 -12.61
C SER A 64 5.86 -5.72 -13.25
N GLY A 65 4.86 -6.20 -14.00
CA GLY A 65 4.84 -7.56 -14.54
C GLY A 65 6.01 -7.90 -15.49
N SER A 66 6.62 -6.89 -16.12
CA SER A 66 7.80 -7.06 -16.98
C SER A 66 9.14 -6.87 -16.28
N HIS A 67 9.14 -6.52 -14.99
CA HIS A 67 10.37 -6.25 -14.24
C HIS A 67 11.09 -7.58 -13.92
N PRO A 68 12.44 -7.66 -14.09
CA PRO A 68 13.17 -8.92 -13.92
C PRO A 68 13.15 -9.48 -12.49
N TYR A 69 12.77 -8.66 -11.51
CA TYR A 69 12.66 -9.03 -10.09
C TYR A 69 11.21 -9.13 -9.61
N SER A 70 10.25 -9.06 -10.53
CA SER A 70 8.81 -9.08 -10.23
C SER A 70 8.15 -10.34 -10.76
N HIS A 71 7.03 -10.71 -10.15
CA HIS A 71 6.13 -11.72 -10.72
C HIS A 71 5.54 -11.26 -12.05
N ALA A 72 5.26 -12.19 -12.98
CA ALA A 72 4.74 -11.87 -14.32
C ALA A 72 3.40 -11.10 -14.32
N TYR A 73 2.60 -11.26 -13.26
CA TYR A 73 1.34 -10.53 -13.06
C TYR A 73 1.50 -9.22 -12.27
N GLY A 74 2.74 -8.84 -11.95
CA GLY A 74 3.08 -7.72 -11.10
C GLY A 74 2.94 -8.03 -9.61
N ASP A 75 3.83 -7.45 -8.82
CA ASP A 75 3.87 -7.55 -7.35
C ASP A 75 4.00 -6.19 -6.66
N TRP A 76 4.11 -5.09 -7.41
CA TRP A 76 3.96 -3.73 -6.90
C TRP A 76 3.32 -2.82 -7.95
N ASN A 77 2.65 -1.77 -7.50
CA ASN A 77 1.94 -0.82 -8.35
C ASN A 77 2.02 0.60 -7.79
N ASN A 78 2.06 1.59 -8.69
CA ASN A 78 1.83 2.99 -8.38
C ASN A 78 0.44 3.40 -8.92
N HIS A 79 -0.59 3.21 -8.09
CA HIS A 79 -1.95 3.55 -8.47
C HIS A 79 -2.17 5.06 -8.37
N VAL A 80 -2.32 5.72 -9.52
CA VAL A 80 -2.51 7.18 -9.59
C VAL A 80 -3.98 7.51 -9.37
N VAL A 81 -4.28 8.13 -8.24
CA VAL A 81 -5.63 8.53 -7.82
C VAL A 81 -6.04 9.85 -8.47
N ASP A 82 -5.12 10.80 -8.52
CA ASP A 82 -5.32 12.09 -9.18
C ASP A 82 -3.98 12.64 -9.69
N VAL A 83 -3.81 12.63 -11.01
CA VAL A 83 -2.58 13.10 -11.66
C VAL A 83 -2.36 14.61 -11.47
N THR A 84 -3.43 15.40 -11.37
CA THR A 84 -3.34 16.87 -11.28
C THR A 84 -2.91 17.33 -9.89
N GLN A 85 -3.27 16.55 -8.88
CA GLN A 85 -2.91 16.79 -7.48
C GLN A 85 -1.70 15.96 -7.03
N GLY A 86 -1.16 15.10 -7.91
CA GLY A 86 -0.04 14.22 -7.58
C GLY A 86 -0.39 13.20 -6.50
N LEU A 87 -1.64 12.75 -6.42
CA LEU A 87 -2.10 11.79 -5.41
C LEU A 87 -1.95 10.37 -5.94
N ASN A 88 -1.26 9.53 -5.18
CA ASN A 88 -0.99 8.16 -5.58
C ASN A 88 -0.86 7.20 -4.38
N VAL A 89 -1.26 5.96 -4.62
CA VAL A 89 -1.14 4.87 -3.65
C VAL A 89 -0.07 3.90 -4.14
N MET A 90 0.98 3.73 -3.33
CA MET A 90 1.96 2.68 -3.58
C MET A 90 1.43 1.38 -2.98
N MET A 91 1.28 0.36 -3.81
CA MET A 91 0.74 -0.95 -3.43
C MET A 91 1.77 -2.04 -3.70
N PHE A 92 1.76 -3.10 -2.91
CA PHE A 92 2.68 -4.23 -3.06
C PHE A 92 2.08 -5.54 -2.54
N SER A 93 2.53 -6.65 -3.13
CA SER A 93 2.26 -7.98 -2.64
C SER A 93 3.00 -8.21 -1.33
N THR A 94 2.28 -8.69 -0.32
CA THR A 94 2.84 -9.13 0.96
C THR A 94 3.41 -10.54 0.91
N GLY A 95 3.36 -11.18 -0.27
CA GLY A 95 3.80 -12.56 -0.47
C GLY A 95 2.78 -13.56 0.04
N TRP A 96 2.90 -14.00 1.30
CA TRP A 96 2.15 -15.15 1.85
C TRP A 96 0.63 -14.95 1.95
N GLY A 97 0.14 -13.72 1.74
CA GLY A 97 -1.28 -13.45 1.62
C GLY A 97 -1.88 -12.84 2.88
N HIS A 98 -2.00 -13.65 3.92
CA HIS A 98 -2.66 -13.28 5.16
C HIS A 98 -1.66 -13.13 6.29
N GLY A 99 -1.72 -12.02 7.03
CA GLY A 99 -0.82 -11.84 8.15
C GLY A 99 -0.94 -10.48 8.82
N TYR A 100 -0.29 -10.37 9.98
CA TYR A 100 0.01 -9.11 10.61
C TYR A 100 1.50 -8.81 10.42
N TYR A 101 1.80 -7.73 9.72
CA TYR A 101 3.16 -7.36 9.36
C TYR A 101 3.59 -6.13 10.14
N PRO A 102 4.55 -6.27 11.07
CA PRO A 102 5.13 -5.13 11.78
C PRO A 102 5.69 -4.10 10.80
N ALA A 103 5.30 -2.84 10.99
CA ALA A 103 5.76 -1.73 10.19
C ALA A 103 6.33 -0.64 11.09
N TYR A 104 7.44 -0.05 10.65
CA TYR A 104 8.23 0.88 11.43
C TYR A 104 8.56 2.11 10.60
N TRP A 105 8.44 3.29 11.21
CA TRP A 105 8.86 4.54 10.60
C TRP A 105 10.23 4.94 11.13
N GLY A 106 11.18 5.11 10.21
CA GLY A 106 12.45 5.77 10.48
C GLY A 106 12.29 7.28 10.35
N TYR A 107 12.77 8.01 11.36
CA TYR A 107 12.72 9.47 11.40
C TYR A 107 14.13 10.07 11.31
N ALA A 108 14.24 11.18 10.58
CA ALA A 108 15.40 12.05 10.66
C ALA A 108 15.45 12.81 12.00
N ASP A 109 16.57 13.46 12.30
CA ASP A 109 16.79 14.21 13.55
C ASP A 109 15.72 15.30 13.83
N GLY A 110 14.99 15.74 12.80
CA GLY A 110 13.87 16.70 12.87
C GLY A 110 12.47 16.07 12.99
N GLU A 111 12.36 14.78 13.31
CA GLU A 111 11.09 14.02 13.37
C GLU A 111 10.33 13.91 12.04
N GLU A 112 11.01 14.15 10.93
CA GLU A 112 10.49 13.90 9.59
C GLU A 112 10.62 12.41 9.26
N ALA A 113 9.52 11.76 8.84
CA ALA A 113 9.54 10.37 8.43
C ALA A 113 10.26 10.24 7.08
N VAL A 114 11.31 9.43 7.04
CA VAL A 114 12.17 9.26 5.85
C VAL A 114 12.22 7.81 5.35
N GLU A 115 11.74 6.85 6.15
CA GLU A 115 11.80 5.43 5.84
C GLU A 115 10.59 4.70 6.41
N LEU A 116 10.01 3.80 5.61
CA LEU A 116 9.07 2.78 6.06
C LEU A 116 9.73 1.42 5.93
N THR A 117 9.96 0.75 7.06
CA THR A 117 10.48 -0.62 7.09
C THR A 117 9.35 -1.57 7.48
N ILE A 118 9.13 -2.62 6.70
CA ILE A 118 8.13 -3.66 6.98
C ILE A 118 8.86 -4.98 7.16
N ASP A 119 8.59 -5.68 8.26
CA ASP A 119 9.09 -7.02 8.51
C ASP A 119 8.05 -8.05 8.06
N PHE A 120 8.36 -8.78 6.97
CA PHE A 120 7.51 -9.84 6.45
C PHE A 120 7.66 -11.18 7.19
N GLN A 121 8.55 -11.25 8.19
CA GLN A 121 8.76 -12.40 9.08
C GLN A 121 9.16 -13.70 8.35
N ILE A 122 9.95 -13.57 7.28
CA ILE A 122 10.46 -14.67 6.44
C ILE A 122 11.96 -14.87 6.56
#